data_AF-A0A370Q1E5-F1
#
_entry.id   AF-A0A370Q1E5-F1
#
_cell.length_a   1.000
_cell.length_b   1.000
_cell.length_c   1.000
_cell.angle_alpha   90.00
_cell.angle_beta   90.00
_cell.angle_gamma   90.00
#
_symmetry.space_group_name_H-M   'P 1'
#
loop_
_entity.id
_entity.type
_entity.pdbx_description
1 polymer ?
#
loop_
_entity_poly.entity_id
_entity_poly.type
_entity_poly.pdbx_seq_one_letter_code
_entity_poly.pdbx_strand_id
1 'polypeptide(L)'
;MSSRLTKEQVTRRESYLRQRNKIDSIEKEELLPLLEQRWDMCYKVCDRFEIDNLLELYRDAYRPNTSPHKISEIIQQIELTIKLSLLQRLPVGSRDYYKDFSLERLYEDVTRLYGVVDFLDVVGYMTDITSTVL
;
A
#
# COMPACT_ATOMS: atom_id res chain seq x y z
N MET A 1 25.43 -28.02 -31.74
CA MET A 1 25.38 -29.11 -30.75
C MET A 1 24.17 -28.88 -29.84
N SER A 2 23.23 -29.82 -29.80
CA SER A 2 22.02 -29.70 -28.98
C SER A 2 22.33 -30.12 -27.54
N SER A 3 22.30 -29.16 -26.61
CA SER A 3 22.35 -29.41 -25.18
C SER A 3 20.99 -29.96 -24.73
N ARG A 4 20.76 -31.26 -24.93
CA ARG A 4 19.60 -31.94 -24.34
C ARG A 4 19.97 -32.33 -22.91
N LEU A 5 19.30 -31.69 -21.94
CA LEU A 5 19.39 -32.04 -20.53
C LEU A 5 19.03 -33.52 -20.34
N THR A 6 19.74 -34.20 -19.44
CA THR A 6 19.40 -35.57 -19.05
C THR A 6 18.07 -35.58 -18.28
N LYS A 7 17.36 -36.72 -18.26
CA LYS A 7 16.08 -36.85 -17.54
C LYS A 7 16.22 -36.42 -16.07
N GLU A 8 17.32 -36.79 -15.41
CA GLU A 8 17.60 -36.37 -14.03
C GLU A 8 17.79 -34.86 -13.89
N GLN A 9 18.45 -34.20 -14.86
CA GLN A 9 18.60 -32.75 -14.85
C GLN A 9 17.26 -32.02 -15.03
N VAL A 10 16.36 -32.56 -15.87
CA VAL A 10 14.99 -32.04 -16.02
C VAL A 10 14.21 -32.19 -14.72
N THR A 11 14.22 -33.38 -14.11
CA THR A 11 13.50 -33.64 -12.84
C THR A 11 14.01 -32.75 -11.71
N ARG A 12 15.32 -32.55 -11.57
CA ARG A 12 15.90 -31.65 -10.56
C ARG A 12 15.46 -30.20 -10.78
N ARG A 13 15.45 -29.73 -12.04
CA ARG A 13 14.99 -28.38 -12.39
C ARG A 13 13.50 -28.18 -12.06
N GLU A 14 12.65 -29.15 -12.39
CA GLU A 14 11.22 -29.08 -12.09
C GLU A 14 10.95 -29.08 -10.58
N SER A 15 11.65 -29.93 -9.81
CA SER A 15 11.53 -29.96 -8.35
C SER A 15 11.92 -28.62 -7.71
N TYR A 16 13.04 -28.04 -8.15
CA TYR A 16 13.48 -26.72 -7.70
C TYR A 16 12.45 -25.62 -8.02
N LEU A 17 11.90 -25.61 -9.24
CA LEU A 17 10.87 -24.64 -9.63
C LEU A 17 9.60 -24.78 -8.78
N ARG A 18 9.16 -26.01 -8.47
CA ARG A 18 8.01 -26.23 -7.58
C ARG A 18 8.25 -25.72 -6.16
N GLN A 19 9.44 -25.97 -5.61
CA GLN A 19 9.81 -25.50 -4.27
C GLN A 19 9.87 -23.97 -4.23
N ARG A 20 10.50 -23.35 -5.24
CA ARG A 20 10.56 -21.89 -5.36
C ARG A 20 9.17 -21.27 -5.48
N ASN A 21 8.32 -21.80 -6.36
CA ASN A 21 6.94 -21.31 -6.51
C ASN A 21 6.14 -21.44 -5.22
N LYS A 22 6.39 -22.48 -4.42
CA LYS A 22 5.75 -22.64 -3.11
C LYS A 22 6.22 -21.57 -2.12
N ILE A 23 7.52 -21.26 -2.07
CA ILE A 23 8.06 -20.20 -1.21
C ILE A 23 7.48 -18.84 -1.64
N ASP A 24 7.53 -18.52 -2.93
CA ASP A 24 7.00 -17.26 -3.46
C ASP A 24 5.49 -17.12 -3.15
N SER A 25 4.74 -18.22 -3.16
CA SER A 25 3.31 -18.22 -2.79
C SER A 25 3.09 -17.89 -1.31
N ILE A 26 3.88 -18.49 -0.41
CA ILE A 26 3.79 -18.26 1.02
C ILE A 26 4.13 -16.80 1.35
N GLU A 27 5.24 -16.29 0.79
CA GLU A 27 5.64 -14.90 1.01
C GLU A 27 4.57 -13.91 0.51
N LYS A 28 3.89 -14.21 -0.60
CA LYS A 28 2.76 -13.40 -1.07
C LYS A 28 1.58 -13.41 -0.09
N GLU A 29 1.23 -14.58 0.43
CA GLU A 29 0.13 -14.74 1.39
C GLU A 29 0.36 -13.91 2.66
N GLU A 30 1.61 -13.70 3.07
CA GLU A 30 1.98 -12.87 4.21
C GLU A 30 1.97 -11.36 3.89
N LEU A 31 2.37 -10.97 2.67
CA LEU A 31 2.52 -9.56 2.30
C LEU A 31 1.20 -8.88 1.88
N LEU A 32 0.27 -9.61 1.25
CA LEU A 32 -0.97 -9.00 0.76
C LEU A 32 -1.86 -8.43 1.89
N PRO A 33 -2.05 -9.10 3.04
CA PRO A 33 -2.79 -8.52 4.16
C PRO A 33 -2.15 -7.23 4.69
N LEU A 34 -0.81 -7.17 4.74
CA LEU A 34 -0.10 -5.95 5.14
C LEU A 34 -0.33 -4.83 4.11
N LEU A 35 -0.26 -5.15 2.82
CA LEU A 35 -0.56 -4.20 1.75
C LEU A 35 -1.98 -3.63 1.87
N GLU A 36 -2.98 -4.47 2.13
CA GLU A 36 -4.37 -4.05 2.31
C GLU A 36 -4.53 -3.13 3.52
N GLN A 37 -3.88 -3.47 4.64
CA GLN A 37 -3.86 -2.63 5.83
C GLN A 37 -3.25 -1.24 5.53
N ARG A 38 -2.12 -1.19 4.80
CA ARG A 38 -1.50 0.09 4.44
C ARG A 38 -2.35 0.88 3.46
N TRP A 39 -3.00 0.20 2.52
CA TRP A 39 -3.89 0.85 1.56
C TRP A 39 -5.11 1.49 2.23
N ASP A 40 -5.70 0.83 3.22
CA ASP A 40 -6.78 1.41 4.04
C ASP A 40 -6.30 2.65 4.83
N MET A 41 -5.10 2.57 5.43
CA MET A 41 -4.50 3.74 6.09
C MET A 41 -4.30 4.90 5.11
N CYS A 42 -3.78 4.61 3.91
CA CYS A 42 -3.59 5.57 2.81
C CYS A 42 -4.89 6.28 2.45
N TYR A 43 -5.97 5.52 2.24
CA TYR A 43 -7.29 6.09 1.92
C TYR A 43 -7.81 7.09 2.95
N LYS A 44 -7.45 6.92 4.23
CA LYS A 44 -7.91 7.78 5.33
C LYS A 44 -7.08 9.07 5.46
N VAL A 45 -5.84 9.08 4.99
CA VAL A 45 -4.91 10.19 5.29
C VAL A 45 -4.34 10.90 4.07
N CYS A 46 -4.25 10.22 2.94
CA CYS A 46 -3.72 10.78 1.71
C CYS A 46 -4.83 11.54 0.96
N ASP A 47 -4.42 12.53 0.17
CA ASP A 47 -5.33 13.22 -0.72
C ASP A 47 -5.65 12.37 -1.98
N ARG A 48 -6.61 12.86 -2.78
CA ARG A 48 -7.05 12.15 -3.98
C ARG A 48 -5.92 11.98 -5.01
N PHE A 49 -5.04 12.96 -5.14
CA PHE A 49 -3.94 12.92 -6.10
C PHE A 49 -2.89 11.87 -5.69
N GLU A 50 -2.56 11.81 -4.41
CA GLU A 50 -1.68 10.79 -3.83
C GLU A 50 -2.25 9.38 -4.02
N ILE A 51 -3.55 9.18 -3.78
CA ILE A 51 -4.24 7.91 -4.00
C ILE A 51 -4.19 7.51 -5.47
N ASP A 52 -4.53 8.43 -6.38
CA ASP A 52 -4.55 8.16 -7.83
C ASP A 52 -3.16 7.74 -8.33
N ASN A 53 -2.08 8.35 -7.82
CA ASN A 53 -0.70 7.99 -8.17
C ASN A 53 -0.26 6.60 -7.67
N LEU A 54 -0.83 6.13 -6.56
CA LEU A 54 -0.47 4.83 -5.98
C LEU A 54 -1.38 3.69 -6.47
N LEU A 55 -2.54 4.01 -7.05
CA LEU A 55 -3.57 3.03 -7.41
C LEU A 55 -3.07 1.97 -8.40
N GLU A 56 -2.25 2.37 -9.38
CA GLU A 56 -1.66 1.41 -10.34
C GLU A 56 -0.67 0.47 -9.65
N LEU A 57 0.18 1.01 -8.77
CA LEU A 57 1.14 0.21 -7.99
C LEU A 57 0.42 -0.78 -7.07
N TYR A 58 -0.65 -0.34 -6.40
CA TYR A 58 -1.47 -1.22 -5.58
C TYR A 58 -2.08 -2.36 -6.39
N ARG A 59 -2.62 -2.07 -7.58
CA ARG A 59 -3.16 -3.11 -8.50
C ARG A 59 -2.07 -4.06 -9.00
N ASP A 60 -0.86 -3.55 -9.23
CA ASP A 60 0.27 -4.34 -9.69
C ASP A 60 0.69 -5.41 -8.69
N ALA A 61 0.48 -5.20 -7.38
CA ALA A 61 0.77 -6.20 -6.36
C ALA A 61 0.00 -7.53 -6.57
N TYR A 62 -1.21 -7.46 -7.13
CA TYR A 62 -2.08 -8.62 -7.33
C TYR A 62 -1.88 -9.31 -8.69
N ARG A 63 -1.00 -8.82 -9.55
CA ARG A 63 -0.72 -9.51 -10.81
C ARG A 63 -0.05 -10.87 -10.53
N PRO A 64 -0.39 -11.94 -11.29
CA PRO A 64 0.13 -13.28 -11.05
C PRO A 64 1.66 -13.37 -10.98
N ASN A 65 2.34 -12.56 -11.80
CA ASN A 65 3.79 -12.59 -11.98
C ASN A 65 4.55 -11.62 -11.06
N THR A 66 3.86 -10.86 -10.22
CA THR A 66 4.51 -9.93 -9.29
C THR A 66 5.28 -10.72 -8.23
N SER A 67 6.53 -10.38 -7.97
CA SER A 67 7.33 -11.08 -6.96
C SER A 67 7.01 -10.56 -5.55
N PRO A 68 7.22 -11.36 -4.49
CA PRO A 68 7.11 -10.89 -3.10
C PRO A 68 7.95 -9.64 -2.83
N HIS A 69 9.18 -9.59 -3.34
CA HIS A 69 10.03 -8.40 -3.29
C HIS A 69 9.34 -7.16 -3.87
N LYS A 70 8.68 -7.30 -5.02
CA LYS A 70 7.98 -6.18 -5.64
C LYS A 70 6.78 -5.71 -4.81
N ILE A 71 6.05 -6.64 -4.19
CA ILE A 71 4.96 -6.31 -3.25
C ILE A 71 5.53 -5.54 -2.06
N SER A 72 6.67 -5.97 -1.50
CA SER A 72 7.33 -5.26 -0.41
C SER A 72 7.76 -3.84 -0.80
N GLU A 73 8.26 -3.62 -2.01
CA GLU A 73 8.56 -2.26 -2.51
C GLU A 73 7.31 -1.39 -2.60
N ILE A 74 6.19 -1.95 -3.08
CA ILE A 74 4.91 -1.24 -3.18
C ILE A 74 4.42 -0.84 -1.79
N ILE A 75 4.50 -1.76 -0.81
CA ILE A 75 4.16 -1.46 0.59
C ILE A 75 5.00 -0.28 1.10
N GLN A 76 6.33 -0.32 0.91
CA GLN A 76 7.22 0.75 1.37
C GLN A 76 6.90 2.11 0.73
N GLN A 77 6.51 2.13 -0.55
CA GLN A 77 6.11 3.36 -1.22
C GLN A 77 4.81 3.92 -0.64
N ILE A 78 3.82 3.06 -0.40
CA ILE A 78 2.56 3.45 0.25
C ILE A 78 2.84 3.99 1.66
N GLU A 79 3.65 3.28 2.46
CA GLU A 79 4.01 3.71 3.82
C GLU A 79 4.72 5.07 3.83
N LEU A 80 5.61 5.32 2.86
CA LEU A 80 6.29 6.61 2.72
C LEU A 80 5.29 7.73 2.42
N THR A 81 4.38 7.53 1.46
CA THR A 81 3.36 8.52 1.14
C THR A 81 2.50 8.83 2.37
N ILE A 82 2.00 7.80 3.06
CA ILE A 82 1.22 7.97 4.30
C ILE A 82 2.00 8.81 5.33
N LYS A 83 3.29 8.51 5.56
CA LYS A 83 4.11 9.29 6.50
C LYS A 83 4.21 10.76 6.08
N LEU A 84 4.44 11.04 4.80
CA LEU A 84 4.54 12.40 4.29
C LEU A 84 3.21 13.16 4.47
N SER A 85 2.08 12.56 4.10
CA SER A 85 0.75 13.18 4.26
C SER A 85 0.42 13.45 5.73
N LEU A 86 0.75 12.51 6.64
CA LEU A 86 0.60 12.71 8.09
C LEU A 86 1.47 13.85 8.62
N LEU A 87 2.75 13.92 8.23
CA LEU A 87 3.65 14.99 8.66
C LEU A 87 3.21 16.37 8.15
N GLN A 88 2.60 16.44 6.96
CA GLN A 88 2.09 17.70 6.42
C GLN A 88 0.94 18.29 7.24
N ARG A 89 0.13 17.43 7.88
CA ARG A 89 -0.96 17.86 8.78
C ARG A 89 -0.46 18.48 10.09
N LEU A 90 0.80 18.22 10.45
CA LEU A 90 1.42 18.77 11.65
C LEU A 90 1.96 20.19 11.43
N PRO A 91 1.91 21.06 12.46
CA PRO A 91 2.59 22.35 12.46
C PRO A 91 4.08 22.18 12.15
N VAL A 92 4.62 23.04 11.28
CA VAL A 92 6.00 22.94 10.78
C VAL A 92 7.03 22.77 11.91
N GLY A 93 6.88 23.54 13.00
CA GLY A 93 7.79 23.49 14.15
C GLY A 93 7.79 22.18 14.95
N SER A 94 6.81 21.30 14.73
CA SER A 94 6.71 20.00 15.41
C SER A 94 7.14 18.82 14.53
N ARG A 95 7.29 18.99 13.21
CA ARG A 95 7.52 17.86 12.28
C ARG A 95 8.79 17.07 12.59
N ASP A 96 9.86 17.75 13.02
CA ASP A 96 11.12 17.11 13.37
C ASP A 96 11.01 16.15 14.56
N TYR A 97 10.06 16.38 15.47
CA TYR A 97 9.81 15.48 16.59
C TYR A 97 9.22 14.14 16.12
N TYR A 98 8.39 14.17 15.07
CA TYR A 98 7.63 13.02 14.59
C TYR A 98 8.34 12.24 13.48
N LYS A 99 9.41 12.77 12.88
CA LYS A 99 10.07 12.21 11.70
C LYS A 99 10.56 10.76 11.89
N ASP A 100 10.99 10.42 13.10
CA ASP A 100 11.59 9.12 13.44
C ASP A 100 10.55 8.13 13.97
N PHE A 101 9.27 8.50 13.99
CA PHE A 101 8.22 7.62 14.51
C PHE A 101 7.94 6.48 13.52
N SER A 102 7.55 5.32 14.06
CA SER A 102 6.94 4.27 13.25
C SER A 102 5.66 4.79 12.61
N LEU A 103 5.25 4.17 11.51
CA LEU A 103 4.07 4.63 10.79
C LEU A 103 2.81 4.54 11.67
N GLU A 104 2.67 3.46 12.43
CA GLU A 104 1.54 3.22 13.34
C GLU A 104 1.45 4.30 14.41
N ARG A 105 2.59 4.60 15.06
CA ARG A 105 2.64 5.61 16.11
C ARG A 105 2.33 6.99 15.56
N LEU A 106 2.90 7.33 14.40
CA LEU A 106 2.62 8.60 13.75
C LEU A 106 1.14 8.73 13.39
N TYR A 107 0.55 7.67 12.83
CA TYR A 107 -0.86 7.63 12.47
C TYR A 107 -1.76 7.81 13.69
N GLU A 108 -1.49 7.08 14.77
CA GLU A 108 -2.25 7.17 16.03
C GLU A 108 -2.17 8.58 16.65
N ASP A 109 -0.95 9.14 16.76
CA ASP A 109 -0.76 10.45 17.37
C ASP A 109 -1.41 11.58 16.55
N VAL A 110 -1.24 11.57 15.23
CA VAL A 110 -1.86 12.58 14.35
C VAL A 110 -3.39 12.44 14.34
N THR A 111 -3.91 11.21 14.30
CA THR A 111 -5.36 10.94 14.37
C THR A 111 -5.95 11.45 15.68
N ARG A 112 -5.26 11.23 16.80
CA ARG A 112 -5.68 11.73 18.12
C ARG A 112 -5.69 13.25 18.20
N LEU A 113 -4.71 13.90 17.59
CA LEU A 113 -4.57 15.37 17.65
C LEU A 113 -5.56 16.12 16.76
N TYR A 114 -5.88 15.57 15.59
CA TYR A 114 -6.62 16.31 14.55
C TYR A 114 -7.96 15.69 14.17
N GLY A 115 -8.27 14.49 14.66
CA GLY A 115 -9.40 13.69 14.19
C GLY A 115 -9.17 13.24 12.75
N VAL A 116 -9.28 11.95 12.47
CA VAL A 116 -9.42 11.52 11.07
C VAL A 116 -10.82 11.95 10.65
N VAL A 117 -10.91 13.09 9.96
CA VAL A 117 -12.15 13.47 9.28
C VAL A 117 -12.32 12.48 8.13
N ASP A 118 -13.38 11.67 8.18
CA ASP A 118 -13.82 10.86 7.05
C ASP A 118 -14.13 11.81 5.88
N PHE A 119 -13.20 11.92 4.94
CA PHE A 119 -13.33 12.81 3.77
C PHE A 119 -14.49 12.42 2.84
N LEU A 120 -15.14 11.29 3.07
CA LEU A 120 -16.27 10.81 2.28
C LEU A 120 -17.63 11.36 2.74
N ASP A 121 -17.76 11.93 3.95
CA ASP A 121 -19.06 12.43 4.42
C ASP A 121 -19.32 13.91 4.08
N VAL A 122 -18.31 14.63 3.58
CA VAL A 122 -18.43 16.08 3.28
C VAL A 122 -18.92 16.35 1.85
N VAL A 123 -18.82 15.38 0.93
CA VAL A 123 -19.28 15.56 -0.47
C VAL A 123 -20.74 15.13 -0.67
N GLY A 124 -21.37 14.47 0.32
CA GLY A 124 -22.77 14.03 0.25
C GLY A 124 -23.82 15.11 0.58
N TYR A 125 -23.44 16.26 1.12
CA TYR A 125 -24.39 17.29 1.60
C TYR A 125 -24.32 18.64 0.86
N MET A 126 -23.56 18.74 -0.24
CA MET A 126 -23.43 19.99 -1.02
C MET A 126 -24.07 19.95 -2.42
N THR A 127 -25.02 19.05 -2.66
CA THR A 127 -25.82 19.05 -3.91
C THR A 127 -27.32 19.29 -3.72
N ASP A 128 -27.79 19.67 -2.53
CA ASP A 128 -29.25 19.79 -2.28
C ASP A 128 -29.69 21.12 -1.65
N ILE A 129 -29.12 22.26 -2.09
CA ILE A 129 -29.64 23.60 -1.72
C ILE A 129 -29.72 24.58 -2.91
N THR A 130 -30.15 24.12 -4.10
CA THR A 130 -30.57 25.06 -5.17
C THR A 130 -31.76 24.58 -6.03
N SER A 131 -32.61 23.68 -5.53
CA SER A 131 -33.91 23.39 -6.18
C SER A 131 -35.08 23.41 -5.22
N THR A 132 -35.31 24.57 -4.61
CA THR A 132 -36.66 25.03 -4.27
C THR A 132 -36.63 26.55 -4.22
N VAL A 133 -37.67 27.20 -4.77
CA VAL A 133 -37.92 28.65 -4.86
C VAL A 133 -37.46 29.31 -6.18
N LEU A 134 -38.13 28.98 -7.29
CA LEU A 134 -39.18 29.80 -7.95
C LEU A 134 -39.57 29.18 -9.30
#